data_AF-A0AAV1G3N7-F1
#
_entry.id   AF-A0AAV1G3N7-F1
#
_cell.length_a   1.000
_cell.length_b   1.000
_cell.length_c   1.000
_cell.angle_alpha   90.00
_cell.angle_beta   90.00
_cell.angle_gamma   90.00
#
_symmetry.space_group_name_H-M   'P 1'
#
loop_
_entity.id
_entity.type
_entity.pdbx_description
1 polymer ?
#
loop_
_entity_poly.entity_id
_entity_poly.type
_entity_poly.pdbx_seq_one_letter_code
_entity_poly.pdbx_strand_id
1 'polypeptide(L)'
;MNRHVKSGTYPYILPQSSNPENFTQNQVLWTPRGLKRAPNTILEGEVRRQPADPEFGQLVRKMFSLIKVAHHLRNVDPKSRKVEPKIITRMVEILSTMIKPAVPTPETMELIKDNAEAWGYNTISTLVNHYELGFDEVMFELQELMIPQWRDAFEVAVRWAKRNLPRITDEGYRRSIRQDFRIC
;
A
#
# COMPACT_ATOMS: atom_id res chain seq x y z
N MET A 1 17.48 23.64 46.62
CA MET A 1 18.09 24.17 45.38
C MET A 1 17.21 23.77 44.21
N ASN A 2 16.37 24.69 43.76
CA ASN A 2 15.48 24.51 42.60
C ASN A 2 16.30 24.57 41.31
N ARG A 3 16.21 23.55 40.44
CA ARG A 3 16.59 23.68 39.04
C ARG A 3 15.33 23.64 38.18
N HIS A 4 15.04 24.78 37.58
CA HIS A 4 14.06 24.93 36.52
C HIS A 4 14.36 23.96 35.37
N VAL A 5 13.38 23.12 35.03
CA VAL A 5 13.31 22.43 33.75
C VAL A 5 12.88 23.46 32.71
N LYS A 6 13.79 23.90 31.85
CA LYS A 6 13.43 24.68 30.67
C LYS A 6 12.82 23.72 29.65
N SER A 7 11.51 23.85 29.44
CA SER A 7 10.80 23.25 28.31
C SER A 7 11.35 23.81 27.01
N GLY A 8 12.20 23.04 26.33
CA GLY A 8 12.70 23.33 24.99
C GLY A 8 11.68 22.90 23.95
N THR A 9 10.81 23.80 23.53
CA THR A 9 10.06 23.68 22.28
C THR A 9 11.05 23.93 21.14
N TYR A 10 11.50 22.89 20.46
CA TYR A 10 12.27 23.04 19.22
C TYR A 10 11.29 23.27 18.06
N PRO A 11 11.32 24.42 17.38
CA PRO A 11 10.56 24.59 16.15
C PRO A 11 11.22 23.74 15.05
N TYR A 12 10.49 22.74 14.54
CA TYR A 12 10.88 22.02 13.32
C TYR A 12 10.82 22.99 12.14
N ILE A 13 11.99 23.41 11.65
CA ILE A 13 12.14 24.12 10.38
C ILE A 13 12.14 23.06 9.28
N LEU A 14 11.03 22.95 8.54
CA LEU A 14 11.00 22.23 7.27
C LEU A 14 11.99 22.90 6.30
N PRO A 15 12.93 22.18 5.67
CA PRO A 15 13.65 22.74 4.54
C PRO A 15 12.65 22.96 3.40
N GLN A 16 12.46 24.22 3.01
CA GLN A 16 11.76 24.57 1.78
C GLN A 16 12.56 24.00 0.60
N SER A 17 12.04 22.91 0.02
CA SER A 17 12.55 22.38 -1.24
C SER A 17 12.15 23.33 -2.36
N SER A 18 13.10 24.18 -2.76
CA SER A 18 13.08 24.84 -4.05
C SER A 18 13.52 23.84 -5.13
N ASN A 19 12.61 23.64 -6.09
CA ASN A 19 12.81 23.32 -7.52
C ASN A 19 12.08 22.04 -8.00
N PRO A 20 11.01 22.17 -8.81
CA PRO A 20 10.15 21.07 -9.22
C PRO A 20 10.50 20.57 -10.63
N GLU A 21 11.75 20.23 -10.94
CA GLU A 21 12.07 19.60 -12.23
C GLU A 21 13.18 18.56 -12.04
N ASN A 22 12.93 17.34 -12.56
CA ASN A 22 13.76 16.12 -12.57
C ASN A 22 13.40 15.01 -11.57
N PHE A 23 12.18 14.47 -11.71
CA PHE A 23 11.92 13.05 -11.46
C PHE A 23 11.52 12.38 -12.79
N THR A 24 12.51 12.09 -13.62
CA THR A 24 12.32 11.17 -14.74
C THR A 24 12.01 9.78 -14.17
N GLN A 25 10.83 9.29 -14.52
CA GLN A 25 10.34 7.96 -14.21
C GLN A 25 11.34 6.89 -14.67
N ASN A 26 12.10 6.33 -13.74
CA ASN A 26 12.68 5.01 -13.93
C ASN A 26 11.55 3.97 -13.82
N GLN A 27 10.83 3.77 -14.94
CA GLN A 27 10.02 2.58 -15.13
C GLN A 27 10.95 1.38 -15.24
N VAL A 28 11.17 0.71 -14.11
CA VAL A 28 11.79 -0.62 -14.10
C VAL A 28 10.79 -1.58 -14.75
N LEU A 29 11.05 -1.91 -16.01
CA LEU A 29 10.33 -2.88 -16.81
C LEU A 29 10.37 -4.25 -16.10
N TRP A 30 9.33 -4.56 -15.32
CA TRP A 30 9.13 -5.88 -14.75
C TRP A 30 8.83 -6.85 -15.90
N THR A 31 9.84 -7.62 -16.32
CA THR A 31 9.61 -8.81 -17.16
C THR A 31 9.35 -10.01 -16.25
N PRO A 32 8.21 -10.72 -16.38
CA PRO A 32 8.02 -11.96 -15.67
C PRO A 32 9.02 -13.01 -16.17
N ARG A 33 9.85 -13.54 -15.26
CA ARG A 33 10.67 -14.72 -15.48
C ARG A 33 9.75 -15.92 -15.77
N GLY A 34 9.77 -16.42 -17.00
CA GLY A 34 9.06 -17.66 -17.35
C GLY A 34 8.59 -17.84 -18.79
N LEU A 35 9.35 -17.40 -19.80
CA LEU A 35 9.10 -17.80 -21.19
C LEU A 35 9.57 -19.25 -21.40
N LYS A 36 8.65 -20.22 -21.26
CA LYS A 36 8.73 -21.46 -22.03
C LYS A 36 7.88 -21.25 -23.28
N ARG A 37 8.53 -21.06 -24.42
CA ARG A 37 7.89 -21.14 -25.75
C ARG A 37 7.31 -22.55 -25.90
N ALA A 38 5.99 -22.67 -26.02
CA ALA A 38 5.33 -23.90 -26.44
C ALA A 38 5.03 -23.83 -27.96
N PRO A 39 5.08 -24.95 -28.69
CA PRO A 39 4.94 -24.96 -30.14
C PRO A 39 3.49 -24.79 -30.56
N ASN A 40 3.29 -24.02 -31.65
CA ASN A 40 2.00 -23.84 -32.31
C ASN A 40 1.42 -25.20 -32.74
N THR A 41 0.32 -25.61 -32.12
CA THR A 41 -0.60 -26.57 -32.71
C THR A 41 -1.97 -25.91 -32.74
N ILE A 42 -2.35 -25.46 -33.94
CA ILE A 42 -3.68 -24.94 -34.23
C ILE A 42 -4.62 -26.16 -34.22
N LEU A 43 -5.54 -26.21 -33.28
CA LEU A 43 -6.73 -27.06 -33.35
C LEU A 43 -7.96 -26.17 -33.27
N GLU A 44 -8.78 -26.34 -34.30
CA GLU A 44 -9.98 -25.60 -34.62
C GLU A 44 -11.02 -25.66 -33.49
N GLY A 45 -11.65 -24.51 -33.29
CA GLY A 45 -12.54 -24.23 -32.19
C GLY A 45 -12.38 -22.76 -31.84
N GLU A 46 -12.80 -21.89 -32.77
CA GLU A 46 -12.88 -20.45 -32.56
C GLU A 46 -13.86 -20.20 -31.39
N VAL A 47 -13.37 -20.31 -30.16
CA VAL A 47 -13.93 -19.57 -29.04
C VAL A 47 -13.61 -18.13 -29.39
N ARG A 48 -14.51 -17.48 -30.12
CA ARG A 48 -14.57 -16.03 -30.21
C ARG A 48 -14.67 -15.53 -28.77
N ARG A 49 -13.52 -15.30 -28.14
CA ARG A 49 -13.44 -14.51 -26.92
C ARG A 49 -14.03 -13.18 -27.33
N GLN A 50 -15.28 -12.95 -26.94
CA GLN A 50 -15.92 -11.65 -27.12
C GLN A 50 -14.89 -10.59 -26.74
N PRO A 51 -14.73 -9.51 -27.53
CA PRO A 51 -13.92 -8.39 -27.09
C PRO A 51 -14.43 -8.03 -25.69
N ALA A 52 -13.56 -8.19 -24.69
CA ALA A 52 -13.96 -8.00 -23.31
C ALA A 52 -14.59 -6.61 -23.23
N ASP A 53 -15.85 -6.54 -22.80
CA ASP A 53 -16.56 -5.28 -22.60
C ASP A 53 -15.60 -4.29 -21.89
N PRO A 54 -15.18 -3.20 -22.57
CA PRO A 54 -14.18 -2.30 -22.04
C PRO A 54 -14.58 -1.67 -20.70
N GLU A 55 -15.87 -1.36 -20.53
CA GLU A 55 -16.43 -0.77 -19.32
C GLU A 55 -16.42 -1.79 -18.19
N PHE A 56 -16.87 -3.02 -18.46
CA PHE A 56 -16.78 -4.12 -17.50
C PHE A 56 -15.34 -4.38 -17.06
N GLY A 57 -14.40 -4.44 -18.01
CA GLY A 57 -12.99 -4.65 -17.72
C GLY A 57 -12.38 -3.51 -16.89
N GLN A 58 -12.79 -2.27 -17.13
CA GLN A 58 -12.37 -1.11 -16.34
C GLN A 58 -12.92 -1.19 -14.91
N LEU A 59 -14.20 -1.54 -14.75
CA LEU A 59 -14.83 -1.72 -13.45
C LEU A 59 -14.17 -2.83 -12.63
N VAL A 60 -13.89 -3.99 -13.24
CA VAL A 60 -13.13 -5.10 -12.60
C VAL A 60 -11.78 -4.61 -12.08
N ARG A 61 -11.03 -3.88 -12.91
CA ARG A 61 -9.71 -3.35 -12.52
C ARG A 61 -9.83 -2.37 -11.36
N LYS A 62 -10.83 -1.49 -11.36
CA LYS A 62 -11.02 -0.50 -10.29
C LYS A 62 -11.49 -1.12 -8.98
N MET A 63 -12.42 -2.06 -9.03
CA MET A 63 -12.81 -2.87 -7.87
C MET A 63 -11.63 -3.66 -7.31
N PHE A 64 -10.77 -4.23 -8.17
CA PHE A 64 -9.57 -4.91 -7.71
C PHE A 64 -8.58 -3.95 -7.02
N SER A 65 -8.40 -2.75 -7.57
CA SER A 65 -7.59 -1.70 -6.92
C SER A 65 -8.15 -1.33 -5.54
N LEU A 66 -9.47 -1.17 -5.42
CA LEU A 66 -10.13 -0.87 -4.14
C LEU A 66 -9.86 -1.96 -3.09
N ILE A 67 -10.06 -3.23 -3.47
CA ILE A 67 -9.79 -4.40 -2.61
C ILE A 67 -8.31 -4.41 -2.19
N LYS A 68 -7.40 -4.08 -3.12
CA LYS A 68 -5.97 -4.05 -2.86
C LYS A 68 -5.58 -2.96 -1.86
N VAL A 69 -6.10 -1.74 -2.03
CA VAL A 69 -5.85 -0.62 -1.11
C VAL A 69 -6.39 -0.95 0.29
N ALA A 70 -7.64 -1.40 0.39
CA ALA A 70 -8.24 -1.80 1.67
C ALA A 70 -7.45 -2.93 2.36
N HIS A 71 -6.98 -3.92 1.59
CA HIS A 71 -6.14 -4.99 2.10
C HIS A 71 -4.80 -4.47 2.66
N HIS A 72 -4.15 -3.54 1.96
CA HIS A 72 -2.89 -2.97 2.42
C HIS A 72 -3.07 -2.05 3.63
N LEU A 73 -4.12 -1.22 3.66
CA LEU A 73 -4.47 -0.39 4.81
C LEU A 73 -4.61 -1.25 6.07
N ARG A 74 -5.37 -2.35 6.01
CA ARG A 74 -5.51 -3.32 7.12
C ARG A 74 -4.18 -3.97 7.54
N ASN A 75 -3.18 -3.99 6.68
CA ASN A 75 -1.89 -4.58 7.03
C ASN A 75 -0.95 -3.61 7.74
N VAL A 76 -1.22 -2.31 7.65
CA VAL A 76 -0.37 -1.25 8.22
C VAL A 76 -1.06 -0.44 9.31
N ASP A 77 -2.40 -0.36 9.33
CA ASP A 77 -3.16 0.40 10.32
C ASP A 77 -3.02 -0.25 11.71
N PRO A 78 -2.43 0.46 12.69
CA PRO A 78 -2.28 -0.01 14.07
C PRO A 78 -3.62 -0.32 14.77
N LYS A 79 -4.74 0.26 14.33
CA LYS A 79 -6.07 -0.05 14.89
C LYS A 79 -6.57 -1.43 14.43
N SER A 80 -6.11 -1.87 13.26
CA SER A 80 -6.55 -3.10 12.62
C SER A 80 -5.74 -4.35 13.04
N ARG A 81 -4.55 -4.16 13.63
CA ARG A 81 -3.68 -5.20 14.17
C ARG A 81 -3.04 -4.78 15.48
N LYS A 82 -2.91 -5.72 16.43
CA LYS A 82 -2.13 -5.50 17.66
C LYS A 82 -0.60 -5.44 17.46
N VAL A 83 -0.09 -5.74 16.26
CA VAL A 83 1.35 -5.93 16.00
C VAL A 83 1.76 -5.20 14.73
N GLU A 84 2.81 -4.39 14.84
CA GLU A 84 3.42 -3.64 13.74
C GLU A 84 3.83 -4.54 12.55
N PRO A 85 3.90 -3.98 11.33
CA PRO A 85 4.39 -4.72 10.18
C PRO A 85 5.83 -5.23 10.42
N LYS A 86 6.00 -6.57 10.42
CA LYS A 86 7.28 -7.24 10.71
C LYS A 86 8.49 -6.67 9.95
N ILE A 87 8.28 -6.24 8.71
CA ILE A 87 9.36 -5.67 7.90
C ILE A 87 9.82 -4.31 8.44
N ILE A 88 8.90 -3.47 8.91
CA ILE A 88 9.22 -2.17 9.49
C ILE A 88 9.95 -2.36 10.81
N THR A 89 9.43 -3.23 11.70
CA THR A 89 10.11 -3.57 12.96
C THR A 89 11.53 -4.08 12.72
N ARG A 90 11.71 -4.98 11.74
CA ARG A 90 13.05 -5.47 11.37
C ARG A 90 13.96 -4.34 10.86
N MET A 91 13.43 -3.39 10.10
CA MET A 91 14.22 -2.26 9.61
C MET A 91 14.60 -1.31 10.74
N VAL A 92 13.72 -1.08 11.72
CA VAL A 92 14.05 -0.34 12.94
C VAL A 92 15.22 -1.01 13.66
N GLU A 93 15.16 -2.33 13.89
CA GLU A 93 16.26 -3.09 14.52
C GLU A 93 17.59 -2.94 13.75
N ILE A 94 17.53 -2.99 12.42
CA ILE A 94 18.71 -2.83 11.56
C ILE A 94 19.27 -1.41 11.70
N LEU A 95 18.43 -0.38 11.58
CA LEU A 95 18.85 1.02 11.64
C LEU A 95 19.43 1.38 13.02
N SER A 96 18.83 0.86 14.09
CA SER A 96 19.31 1.06 15.47
C SER A 96 20.70 0.46 15.74
N THR A 97 21.14 -0.52 14.94
CA THR A 97 22.39 -1.28 15.21
C THR A 97 23.47 -1.12 14.13
N MET A 98 23.08 -0.72 12.92
CA MET A 98 23.98 -0.54 11.79
C MET A 98 24.86 0.72 11.93
N ILE A 99 24.32 1.79 12.51
CA ILE A 99 25.04 3.05 12.68
C ILE A 99 25.88 2.98 13.95
N LYS A 100 27.22 3.02 13.78
CA LYS A 100 28.17 2.99 14.88
C LYS A 100 29.09 4.21 14.81
N PRO A 101 28.93 5.20 15.71
CA PRO A 101 29.84 6.33 15.80
C PRO A 101 31.29 5.86 16.05
N ALA A 102 32.27 6.62 15.56
CA ALA A 102 33.69 6.31 15.78
C ALA A 102 34.05 6.34 17.29
N VAL A 103 33.35 7.16 18.08
CA VAL A 103 33.46 7.22 19.53
C VAL A 103 32.04 7.10 20.11
N PRO A 104 31.55 5.87 20.38
CA PRO A 104 30.19 5.67 20.86
C PRO A 104 30.08 6.10 22.33
N THR A 105 29.05 6.89 22.64
CA THR A 105 28.60 7.16 24.01
C THR A 105 27.21 6.56 24.21
N PRO A 106 26.83 6.22 25.46
CA PRO A 106 25.47 5.72 25.73
C PRO A 106 24.38 6.66 25.20
N GLU A 107 24.55 7.96 25.40
CA GLU A 107 23.63 9.00 24.92
C GLU A 107 23.51 9.01 23.38
N THR A 108 24.63 8.95 22.65
CA THR A 108 24.57 8.93 21.17
C THR A 108 23.93 7.63 20.64
N MET A 109 24.16 6.50 21.30
CA MET A 109 23.51 5.24 20.91
C MET A 109 21.99 5.25 21.17
N GLU A 110 21.55 5.90 22.25
CA GLU A 110 20.13 6.12 22.53
C GLU A 110 19.49 7.00 21.45
N LEU A 111 20.11 8.12 21.09
CA LEU A 111 19.63 8.99 20.01
C LEU A 111 19.53 8.27 18.65
N ILE A 112 20.47 7.37 18.33
CA ILE A 112 20.42 6.55 17.10
C ILE A 112 19.20 5.62 17.13
N LYS A 113 18.94 4.98 18.27
CA LYS A 113 17.79 4.11 18.46
C LYS A 113 16.48 4.89 18.32
N ASP A 114 16.35 6.03 19.01
CA ASP A 114 15.16 6.87 18.96
C ASP A 114 14.87 7.36 17.53
N ASN A 115 15.92 7.72 16.78
CA ASN A 115 15.78 8.11 15.39
C ASN A 115 15.29 6.95 14.50
N ALA A 116 15.76 5.73 14.72
CA ALA A 116 15.30 4.55 14.00
C ALA A 116 13.83 4.24 14.30
N GLU A 117 13.41 4.34 15.57
CA GLU A 117 12.01 4.18 15.98
C GLU A 117 11.12 5.25 15.35
N ALA A 118 11.55 6.52 15.36
CA ALA A 118 10.85 7.63 14.71
C ALA A 118 10.69 7.41 13.19
N TRP A 119 11.73 6.89 12.52
CA TRP A 119 11.63 6.50 11.11
C TRP A 119 10.56 5.43 10.88
N GLY A 120 10.48 4.42 11.73
CA GLY A 120 9.47 3.37 11.66
C GLY A 120 8.04 3.92 11.79
N TYR A 121 7.83 4.76 12.80
CA TYR A 121 6.56 5.46 13.04
C TYR A 121 6.14 6.33 11.85
N ASN A 122 7.05 7.15 11.34
CA ASN A 122 6.78 8.04 10.20
C ASN A 122 6.45 7.25 8.93
N THR A 123 7.13 6.13 8.72
CA THR A 123 6.88 5.24 7.58
C THR A 123 5.49 4.63 7.65
N ILE A 124 5.08 4.10 8.82
CA ILE A 124 3.72 3.56 9.01
C ILE A 124 2.68 4.65 8.80
N SER A 125 2.86 5.82 9.40
CA SER A 125 1.94 6.96 9.26
C SER A 125 1.76 7.39 7.80
N THR A 126 2.86 7.42 7.04
CA THR A 126 2.85 7.73 5.61
C THR A 126 2.06 6.69 4.81
N LEU A 127 2.25 5.40 5.09
CA LEU A 127 1.54 4.32 4.43
C LEU A 127 0.05 4.32 4.75
N VAL A 128 -0.33 4.56 6.01
CA VAL A 128 -1.74 4.70 6.42
C VAL A 128 -2.39 5.83 5.64
N ASN A 129 -1.81 7.03 5.68
CA ASN A 129 -2.34 8.19 4.95
C ASN A 129 -2.44 7.92 3.44
N HIS A 130 -1.41 7.31 2.84
CA HIS A 130 -1.43 6.95 1.42
C HIS A 130 -2.58 6.02 1.06
N TYR A 131 -2.83 4.98 1.88
CA TYR A 131 -3.91 4.04 1.60
C TYR A 131 -5.29 4.59 1.95
N GLU A 132 -5.42 5.48 2.94
CA GLU A 132 -6.68 6.18 3.23
C GLU A 132 -7.06 7.10 2.05
N LEU A 133 -6.15 7.98 1.62
CA LEU A 133 -6.38 8.85 0.46
C LEU A 133 -6.66 8.05 -0.82
N GLY A 134 -5.85 7.02 -1.08
CA GLY A 134 -6.06 6.16 -2.25
C GLY A 134 -7.36 5.35 -2.20
N PHE A 135 -7.89 5.07 -1.01
CA PHE A 135 -9.19 4.40 -0.87
C PHE A 135 -10.31 5.36 -1.29
N ASP A 136 -10.29 6.59 -0.78
CA ASP A 136 -11.27 7.63 -1.10
C ASP A 136 -11.26 7.98 -2.59
N GLU A 137 -10.08 8.14 -3.18
CA GLU A 137 -9.91 8.41 -4.62
C GLU A 137 -10.50 7.27 -5.48
N VAL A 138 -10.14 6.01 -5.19
CA VAL A 138 -10.65 4.88 -5.95
C VAL A 138 -12.16 4.72 -5.76
N MET A 139 -12.69 4.99 -4.56
CA MET A 139 -14.13 4.94 -4.30
C MET A 139 -14.86 5.99 -5.12
N PHE A 140 -14.35 7.23 -5.17
CA PHE A 140 -14.91 8.31 -5.97
C PHE A 140 -14.93 7.96 -7.46
N GLU A 141 -13.81 7.50 -8.02
CA GLU A 141 -13.73 7.06 -9.42
C GLU A 141 -14.68 5.90 -9.73
N LEU A 142 -14.90 5.01 -8.76
CA LEU A 142 -15.74 3.83 -8.96
C LEU A 142 -17.22 4.21 -9.11
N GLN A 143 -17.68 5.30 -8.49
CA GLN A 143 -19.06 5.78 -8.63
C GLN A 143 -19.41 6.12 -10.09
N GLU A 144 -18.44 6.67 -10.84
CA GLU A 144 -18.62 7.01 -12.27
C GLU A 144 -18.61 5.79 -13.20
N LEU A 145 -18.10 4.65 -12.72
CA LEU A 145 -17.93 3.42 -13.50
C LEU A 145 -19.01 2.36 -13.20
N MET A 146 -20.00 2.69 -12.36
CA MET A 146 -21.03 1.75 -11.96
C MET A 146 -21.96 1.40 -13.12
N ILE A 147 -21.91 0.13 -13.54
CA ILE A 147 -22.82 -0.46 -14.53
C ILE A 147 -23.74 -1.49 -13.86
N PRO A 148 -24.89 -1.86 -14.44
CA PRO A 148 -25.82 -2.82 -13.82
C PRO A 148 -25.18 -4.17 -13.47
N GLN A 149 -24.17 -4.62 -14.23
CA GLN A 149 -23.45 -5.88 -14.02
C GLN A 149 -22.29 -5.77 -13.01
N TRP A 150 -22.27 -4.72 -12.17
CA TRP A 150 -21.19 -4.48 -11.20
C TRP A 150 -20.92 -5.66 -10.27
N ARG A 151 -21.93 -6.48 -9.96
CA ARG A 151 -21.77 -7.68 -9.11
C ARG A 151 -20.84 -8.70 -9.76
N ASP A 152 -21.00 -8.94 -11.05
CA ASP A 152 -20.16 -9.87 -11.80
C ASP A 152 -18.72 -9.34 -11.89
N ALA A 153 -18.57 -8.03 -12.11
CA ALA A 153 -17.27 -7.37 -12.10
C ALA A 153 -16.58 -7.52 -10.73
N PHE A 154 -17.34 -7.36 -9.65
CA PHE A 154 -16.85 -7.50 -8.28
C PHE A 154 -16.38 -8.93 -8.00
N GLU A 155 -17.13 -9.94 -8.42
CA GLU A 155 -16.74 -11.34 -8.25
C GLU A 155 -15.44 -11.68 -9.00
N VAL A 156 -15.25 -11.14 -10.21
CA VAL A 156 -13.99 -11.27 -10.94
C VAL A 156 -12.86 -10.60 -10.17
N ALA A 157 -13.06 -9.37 -9.67
CA ALA A 157 -12.07 -8.64 -8.89
C ALA A 157 -11.68 -9.38 -7.59
N VAL A 158 -12.64 -9.99 -6.88
CA VAL A 158 -12.38 -10.82 -5.70
C VAL A 158 -11.56 -12.06 -6.06
N ARG A 159 -11.86 -12.73 -7.18
CA ARG A 159 -11.06 -13.86 -7.66
C ARG A 159 -9.62 -13.43 -7.96
N TRP A 160 -9.44 -12.26 -8.56
CA TRP A 160 -8.11 -11.68 -8.78
C TRP A 160 -7.41 -11.37 -7.45
N ALA A 161 -8.11 -10.82 -6.47
CA ALA A 161 -7.57 -10.55 -5.14
C ALA A 161 -7.12 -11.83 -4.42
N LYS A 162 -7.95 -12.87 -4.40
CA LYS A 162 -7.61 -14.17 -3.80
C LYS A 162 -6.38 -14.82 -4.45
N ARG A 163 -6.18 -14.62 -5.77
CA ARG A 163 -5.02 -15.14 -6.49
C ARG A 163 -3.74 -14.35 -6.24
N ASN A 164 -3.83 -13.03 -6.07
CA ASN A 164 -2.67 -12.14 -6.08
C ASN A 164 -2.29 -11.57 -4.71
N LEU A 165 -3.20 -11.55 -3.73
CA LEU A 165 -2.96 -10.97 -2.41
C LEU A 165 -2.81 -12.07 -1.37
N PRO A 166 -1.60 -12.23 -0.77
CA PRO A 166 -1.37 -13.26 0.22
C PRO A 166 -2.18 -13.02 1.49
N ARG A 167 -2.73 -14.09 2.07
CA ARG A 167 -3.48 -14.07 3.34
C ARG A 167 -4.67 -13.11 3.36
N ILE A 168 -5.27 -12.83 2.21
CA ILE A 168 -6.58 -12.17 2.18
C ILE A 168 -7.60 -13.10 2.85
N THR A 169 -8.25 -12.62 3.91
CA THR A 169 -9.30 -13.36 4.62
C THR A 169 -10.66 -12.99 4.06
N ASP A 170 -11.61 -13.92 4.14
CA ASP A 170 -12.97 -13.66 3.68
C ASP A 170 -13.64 -12.49 4.43
N GLU A 171 -13.22 -12.21 5.66
CA GLU A 171 -13.68 -11.03 6.40
C GLU A 171 -13.10 -9.71 5.86
N GLY A 172 -11.91 -9.76 5.26
CA GLY A 172 -11.24 -8.60 4.66
C GLY A 172 -11.98 -8.01 3.46
N TYR A 173 -12.62 -8.85 2.63
CA TYR A 173 -13.45 -8.35 1.52
C TYR A 173 -14.83 -7.88 2.00
N ARG A 174 -15.38 -8.45 3.09
CA ARG A 174 -16.72 -8.08 3.56
C ARG A 174 -16.76 -6.68 4.16
N ARG A 175 -15.67 -6.23 4.82
CA ARG A 175 -15.59 -4.86 5.37
C ARG A 175 -15.47 -3.80 4.29
N SER A 176 -14.71 -4.03 3.22
CA SER A 176 -14.61 -3.08 2.10
C SER A 176 -15.94 -2.88 1.36
N ILE A 177 -16.94 -3.74 1.60
CA ILE A 177 -18.30 -3.62 1.03
C ILE A 177 -19.30 -3.08 2.06
N ARG A 178 -19.18 -3.41 3.35
CA ARG A 178 -20.27 -3.23 4.33
C ARG A 178 -20.48 -1.82 4.86
N GLN A 179 -19.49 -0.93 4.79
CA GLN A 179 -19.65 0.43 5.33
C GLN A 179 -20.07 1.45 4.26
N ASP A 180 -19.64 1.32 3.00
CA ASP A 180 -19.76 2.43 2.04
C ASP A 180 -20.60 2.14 0.77
N PHE A 181 -20.83 0.88 0.39
CA PHE A 181 -21.65 0.54 -0.79
C PHE A 181 -23.17 0.54 -0.53
N ARG A 182 -23.64 1.23 0.53
CA ARG A 182 -25.08 1.41 0.79
C ARG A 182 -25.74 2.46 -0.11
N ILE A 183 -25.01 3.00 -1.08
CA ILE A 183 -25.50 4.03 -2.00
C ILE A 183 -25.53 3.45 -3.41
N CYS A 184 -26.45 2.52 -3.65
CA CYS A 184 -26.97 2.09 -4.96
C CYS A 184 -28.25 1.28 -4.72
#